data_AF-A0A3D1PIJ4-F1
#
_entry.id   AF-A0A3D1PIJ4-F1
#
_cell.length_a   1.000
_cell.length_b   1.000
_cell.length_c   1.000
_cell.angle_alpha   90.00
_cell.angle_beta   90.00
_cell.angle_gamma   90.00
#
_symmetry.space_group_name_H-M   'P 1'
#
loop_
_entity.id
_entity.type
_entity.pdbx_description
1 polymer ?
#
loop_
_entity_poly.entity_id
_entity_poly.type
_entity_poly.pdbx_seq_one_letter_code
_entity_poly.pdbx_strand_id
1 'polypeptide(L)'
;MVKKNEISKLGKQDWIGLGLKVLAESGVEAVRVEPLAKLLNVTKGSFYWHFKNREELLDAMLQDWVRRETDSIITQVEAMGGDAATKLLNLFELAIQDNGQVENAIRAWATKDFNVAA
;
A
#
# COMPACT_ATOMS: atom_id res chain seq x y z
N MET A 1 26.11 28.42 -4.43
CA MET A 1 24.89 28.34 -5.28
C MET A 1 24.04 27.20 -4.76
N VAL A 2 23.03 27.49 -3.95
CA VAL A 2 22.15 26.45 -3.36
C VAL A 2 21.18 26.01 -4.44
N LYS A 3 21.19 24.71 -4.81
CA LYS A 3 20.18 24.15 -5.70
C LYS A 3 18.84 24.19 -4.99
N LYS A 4 17.93 25.01 -5.52
CA LYS A 4 16.53 25.11 -5.11
C LYS A 4 15.91 23.72 -5.32
N ASN A 5 15.62 23.01 -4.23
CA ASN A 5 14.91 21.73 -4.29
C ASN A 5 13.63 21.92 -5.09
N GLU A 6 13.53 21.26 -6.24
CA GLU A 6 12.26 21.05 -6.91
C GLU A 6 11.36 20.33 -5.90
N ILE A 7 10.29 21.01 -5.49
CA ILE A 7 9.23 20.40 -4.69
C ILE A 7 8.65 19.31 -5.59
N SER A 8 9.15 18.08 -5.43
CA SER A 8 8.51 16.88 -5.95
C SER A 8 7.04 16.98 -5.58
N LYS A 9 6.19 17.15 -6.59
CA LYS A 9 4.76 17.35 -6.39
C LYS A 9 4.24 16.02 -5.82
N LEU A 10 3.96 16.02 -4.52
CA LEU A 10 3.44 14.86 -3.79
C LEU A 10 2.34 14.19 -4.62
N GLY A 11 2.52 12.91 -4.91
CA GLY A 11 1.76 12.18 -5.91
C GLY A 11 0.77 11.20 -5.31
N LYS A 12 -0.04 10.58 -6.17
CA LYS A 12 -1.02 9.54 -5.77
C LYS A 12 -0.39 8.42 -4.92
N GLN A 13 0.85 8.04 -5.24
CA GLN A 13 1.58 6.97 -4.55
C GLN A 13 2.01 7.34 -3.13
N ASP A 14 2.27 8.61 -2.83
CA ASP A 14 2.63 9.04 -1.47
C ASP A 14 1.44 8.88 -0.51
N TRP A 15 0.24 9.21 -0.99
CA TRP A 15 -1.01 8.99 -0.25
C TRP A 15 -1.30 7.51 -0.02
N ILE A 16 -1.11 6.67 -1.05
CA ILE A 16 -1.30 5.22 -0.96
C ILE A 16 -0.30 4.62 0.04
N GLY A 17 0.99 4.94 -0.11
CA GLY A 17 2.06 4.42 0.75
C GLY A 17 1.87 4.81 2.22
N LEU A 18 1.54 6.08 2.49
CA LEU A 18 1.24 6.50 3.86
C LEU A 18 -0.06 5.87 4.38
N GLY A 19 -1.08 5.77 3.54
CA GLY A 19 -2.35 5.12 3.89
C GLY A 19 -2.14 3.67 4.33
N LEU A 20 -1.35 2.88 3.58
CA LEU A 20 -0.99 1.51 3.94
C LEU A 20 -0.21 1.42 5.24
N LYS A 21 0.69 2.37 5.50
CA LYS A 21 1.41 2.47 6.77
C LYS A 21 0.46 2.71 7.94
N VAL A 22 -0.43 3.70 7.83
CA VAL A 22 -1.42 4.00 8.86
C VAL A 22 -2.40 2.84 9.07
N LEU A 23 -2.77 2.14 7.99
CA LEU A 23 -3.59 0.94 8.05
C LEU A 23 -2.91 -0.16 8.89
N ALA A 24 -1.65 -0.46 8.62
CA ALA A 24 -0.88 -1.45 9.38
C ALA A 24 -0.74 -1.08 10.87
N GLU A 25 -0.50 0.20 11.17
CA GLU A 25 -0.24 0.66 12.53
C GLU A 25 -1.52 0.86 13.37
N SER A 26 -2.63 1.27 12.75
CA SER A 26 -3.80 1.80 13.47
C SER A 26 -5.16 1.35 12.91
N GLY A 27 -5.16 0.53 11.86
CA GLY A 27 -6.39 0.02 11.23
C GLY A 27 -7.09 1.02 10.31
N VAL A 28 -8.07 0.51 9.55
CA VAL A 28 -8.73 1.25 8.46
C VAL A 28 -9.40 2.55 8.91
N GLU A 29 -9.94 2.58 10.12
CA GLU A 29 -10.61 3.77 10.68
C GLU A 29 -9.66 4.95 10.88
N ALA A 30 -8.36 4.69 11.04
CA ALA A 30 -7.34 5.74 11.16
C ALA A 30 -6.94 6.34 9.81
N VAL A 31 -7.24 5.65 8.69
CA VAL A 31 -6.97 6.13 7.33
C VAL A 31 -7.98 7.22 6.97
N ARG A 32 -7.71 8.45 7.39
CA ARG A 32 -8.56 9.62 7.16
C ARG A 32 -7.79 10.71 6.44
N VAL A 33 -8.46 11.41 5.53
CA VAL A 33 -7.85 12.43 4.64
C VAL A 33 -7.10 13.50 5.42
N GLU A 34 -7.70 14.05 6.49
CA GLU A 34 -7.11 15.16 7.25
C GLU A 34 -5.85 14.75 8.04
N PRO A 35 -5.85 13.65 8.83
CA PRO A 35 -4.63 13.13 9.42
C PRO A 35 -3.53 12.82 8.39
N LEU A 36 -3.87 12.19 7.27
CA LEU A 36 -2.90 11.88 6.21
C LEU A 36 -2.31 13.14 5.59
N ALA A 37 -3.13 14.16 5.31
CA ALA A 37 -2.67 15.45 4.80
C ALA A 37 -1.66 16.10 5.76
N LYS A 38 -1.93 16.07 7.07
CA LYS A 38 -1.03 16.59 8.10
C LYS A 38 0.29 15.83 8.13
N LEU A 39 0.26 14.50 8.08
CA LEU A 39 1.45 13.65 8.06
C LEU A 39 2.30 13.84 6.79
N LEU A 40 1.66 14.08 5.64
CA LEU A 40 2.31 14.41 4.37
C LEU A 40 2.76 15.88 4.28
N ASN A 41 2.44 16.71 5.27
CA ASN A 41 2.70 18.15 5.29
C ASN A 41 2.11 18.88 4.06
N VAL A 42 0.88 18.54 3.70
CA VAL A 42 0.12 19.15 2.59
C VAL A 42 -1.28 19.56 3.05
N THR A 43 -1.99 20.32 2.22
CA THR A 43 -3.37 20.72 2.51
C THR A 43 -4.34 19.58 2.20
N LYS A 44 -5.50 19.57 2.87
CA LYS A 44 -6.62 18.68 2.48
C LYS A 44 -7.02 18.87 1.01
N GLY A 45 -6.86 20.08 0.48
CA GLY A 45 -7.15 20.39 -0.93
C GLY A 45 -6.25 19.64 -1.92
N SER A 46 -5.01 19.31 -1.55
CA SER A 46 -4.12 18.55 -2.45
C SER A 46 -4.60 17.12 -2.67
N PHE A 47 -5.27 16.52 -1.69
CA PHE A 47 -5.88 15.19 -1.79
C PHE A 47 -6.85 15.09 -2.98
N TYR A 48 -7.70 16.11 -3.15
CA TYR A 48 -8.75 16.11 -4.17
C TYR A 48 -8.24 16.20 -5.61
N TRP A 49 -6.95 16.47 -5.82
CA TRP A 49 -6.31 16.33 -7.12
C TRP A 49 -6.01 14.87 -7.50
N HIS A 50 -6.00 13.97 -6.52
CA HIS A 50 -5.64 12.56 -6.68
C HIS A 50 -6.81 11.61 -6.46
N PHE A 51 -7.74 11.96 -5.56
CA PHE A 51 -8.88 11.12 -5.16
C PHE A 51 -10.11 11.98 -4.89
N LYS A 52 -11.28 11.51 -5.28
CA LYS A 52 -12.56 12.19 -5.07
C LYS A 52 -13.02 12.08 -3.62
N ASN A 53 -12.74 10.97 -2.96
CA ASN A 53 -13.17 10.67 -1.59
C ASN A 53 -12.23 9.65 -0.91
N ARG A 54 -12.52 9.32 0.35
CA ARG A 54 -11.72 8.35 1.13
C ARG A 54 -11.82 6.95 0.52
N GLU A 55 -12.98 6.57 0.02
CA GLU A 55 -13.25 5.27 -0.57
C GLU A 55 -12.32 5.02 -1.77
N GLU A 56 -12.13 6.00 -2.66
CA GLU A 56 -11.20 5.88 -3.79
C GLU A 56 -9.74 5.73 -3.35
N LEU A 57 -9.35 6.32 -2.22
CA LEU A 57 -8.03 6.07 -1.64
C LEU A 57 -7.93 4.63 -1.13
N LEU A 58 -8.94 4.15 -0.41
CA LEU A 58 -8.97 2.79 0.14
C LEU A 58 -8.91 1.73 -0.97
N ASP A 59 -9.68 1.91 -2.05
CA ASP A 59 -9.65 1.04 -3.22
C ASP A 59 -8.26 1.04 -3.88
N ALA A 60 -7.65 2.22 -4.02
CA ALA A 60 -6.31 2.32 -4.59
C ALA A 60 -5.24 1.69 -3.69
N MET A 61 -5.41 1.75 -2.37
CA MET A 61 -4.54 1.06 -1.41
C MET A 61 -4.65 -0.45 -1.56
N LEU A 62 -5.86 -1.00 -1.67
CA LEU A 62 -6.06 -2.43 -1.90
C LEU A 62 -5.43 -2.88 -3.23
N GLN A 63 -5.67 -2.14 -4.32
CA GLN A 63 -5.08 -2.44 -5.62
C GLN A 63 -3.55 -2.43 -5.58
N ASP A 64 -2.96 -1.45 -4.88
CA ASP A 64 -1.52 -1.34 -4.76
C ASP A 64 -0.92 -2.46 -3.89
N TRP A 65 -1.62 -2.86 -2.82
CA TRP A 65 -1.26 -4.01 -2.00
C TRP A 65 -1.30 -5.32 -2.80
N VAL A 66 -2.39 -5.61 -3.51
CA VAL A 66 -2.50 -6.81 -4.36
C VAL A 66 -1.36 -6.87 -5.39
N ARG A 67 -1.10 -5.75 -6.07
CA ARG A 67 -0.01 -5.66 -7.06
C ARG A 67 1.36 -5.97 -6.45
N ARG A 68 1.63 -5.49 -5.23
CA ARG A 68 2.93 -5.70 -4.55
C ARG A 68 3.06 -7.11 -3.99
N GLU A 69 2.07 -7.59 -3.26
CA GLU A 69 2.16 -8.87 -2.56
C GLU A 69 1.87 -10.08 -3.45
N THR A 70 1.18 -9.90 -4.58
CA THR A 70 0.87 -11.00 -5.50
C THR A 70 1.67 -10.89 -6.79
N ASP A 71 1.40 -9.87 -7.61
CA ASP A 71 1.95 -9.81 -8.97
C ASP A 71 3.48 -9.67 -8.98
N SER A 72 4.03 -8.84 -8.08
CA SER A 72 5.47 -8.63 -7.99
C SER A 72 6.19 -9.87 -7.45
N ILE A 73 5.62 -10.56 -6.46
CA ILE A 73 6.21 -11.79 -5.91
C ILE A 73 6.21 -12.90 -6.96
N ILE A 74 5.09 -13.11 -7.65
CA ILE A 74 5.00 -14.09 -8.74
C ILE A 74 6.03 -13.77 -9.83
N THR A 75 6.09 -12.51 -10.27
CA THR A 75 7.05 -12.09 -11.31
C THR A 75 8.50 -12.34 -10.88
N GLN A 76 8.83 -12.07 -9.62
CA GLN A 76 10.17 -12.27 -9.08
C GLN A 76 10.54 -13.76 -8.99
N VAL A 77 9.64 -14.59 -8.47
CA VAL A 77 9.84 -16.05 -8.38
C VAL A 77 9.98 -16.67 -9.78
N GLU A 78 9.16 -16.23 -10.73
CA GLU A 78 9.25 -16.69 -12.12
C GLU A 78 10.57 -16.26 -12.78
N ALA A 79 11.03 -15.02 -12.54
CA ALA A 79 12.29 -14.51 -13.08
C ALA A 79 13.53 -15.22 -12.51
N MET A 80 13.47 -15.71 -11.27
CA MET A 80 14.55 -16.51 -10.66
C MET A 80 14.71 -17.88 -11.32
N GLY A 81 13.65 -18.41 -11.94
CA GLY A 81 13.66 -19.70 -12.63
C GLY A 81 13.81 -20.92 -11.70
N GLY A 82 14.11 -22.07 -12.29
CA GLY A 82 14.23 -23.35 -11.57
C GLY A 82 12.99 -24.23 -11.68
N ASP A 83 13.08 -25.41 -11.07
CA ASP A 83 11.97 -26.36 -10.98
C ASP A 83 10.93 -25.92 -9.94
N ALA A 84 9.82 -26.66 -9.85
CA ALA A 84 8.73 -26.32 -8.93
C ALA A 84 9.18 -26.25 -7.46
N ALA A 85 10.09 -27.12 -7.04
CA ALA A 85 10.60 -27.12 -5.67
C ALA A 85 11.46 -25.87 -5.39
N THR A 86 12.32 -25.48 -6.33
CA THR A 86 13.13 -24.26 -6.24
C THR A 86 12.25 -23.02 -6.17
N LYS A 87 11.23 -22.93 -7.02
CA LYS A 87 10.27 -21.82 -7.00
C LYS A 87 9.51 -21.72 -5.68
N LEU A 88 9.09 -22.85 -5.09
CA LEU A 88 8.42 -22.86 -3.80
C LEU A 88 9.33 -22.35 -2.66
N LEU A 89 10.61 -22.73 -2.66
CA LEU A 89 11.58 -22.24 -1.67
C LEU A 89 11.82 -20.73 -1.83
N ASN A 90 11.97 -20.24 -3.06
CA ASN A 90 12.11 -18.80 -3.33
C ASN A 90 10.87 -18.01 -2.87
N LEU A 91 9.67 -18.55 -3.08
CA LEU A 91 8.44 -17.96 -2.57
C LEU A 91 8.44 -17.86 -1.04
N PHE A 92 8.83 -18.93 -0.34
CA PHE A 92 8.90 -18.89 1.14
C PHE A 92 9.92 -17.89 1.65
N GLU A 93 11.10 -17.80 1.01
CA GLU A 93 12.13 -16.83 1.41
C GLU A 93 11.59 -15.39 1.29
N LEU A 94 10.89 -15.07 0.20
CA LEU A 94 10.28 -13.75 0.01
C LEU A 94 9.16 -13.48 1.03
N ALA A 95 8.30 -14.47 1.28
CA ALA A 95 7.18 -14.33 2.21
C ALA A 95 7.64 -14.17 3.68
N ILE A 96 8.75 -14.79 4.08
CA ILE A 96 9.29 -14.69 5.44
C ILE A 96 9.90 -13.30 5.73
N GLN A 97 10.31 -12.57 4.71
CA GLN A 97 10.90 -11.24 4.86
C GLN A 97 9.84 -10.16 5.14
N ASP A 98 8.57 -10.40 4.77
CA ASP A 98 7.46 -9.53 5.15
C ASP A 98 6.94 -9.88 6.55
N ASN A 99 6.57 -8.85 7.33
CA ASN A 99 6.05 -9.05 8.68
C ASN A 99 4.52 -9.18 8.72
N GLY A 100 3.85 -9.18 7.56
CA GLY A 100 2.43 -9.42 7.38
C GLY A 100 1.52 -8.34 7.99
N GLN A 101 2.05 -7.21 8.46
CA GLN A 101 1.23 -6.23 9.20
C GLN A 101 0.13 -5.62 8.32
N VAL A 102 0.45 -5.28 7.07
CA VAL A 102 -0.53 -4.73 6.12
C VAL A 102 -1.59 -5.78 5.78
N GLU A 103 -1.18 -7.02 5.46
CA GLU A 103 -2.11 -8.11 5.18
C GLU A 103 -3.04 -8.39 6.37
N ASN A 104 -2.49 -8.48 7.59
CA ASN A 104 -3.27 -8.67 8.81
C ASN A 104 -4.29 -7.55 9.01
N ALA A 105 -3.90 -6.29 8.77
CA ALA A 105 -4.80 -5.15 8.85
C ALA A 105 -5.90 -5.18 7.77
N ILE A 106 -5.58 -5.61 6.55
CA ILE A 106 -6.56 -5.80 5.45
C ILE A 106 -7.54 -6.91 5.81
N ARG A 107 -7.06 -8.05 6.32
CA ARG A 107 -7.92 -9.15 6.79
C ARG A 107 -8.85 -8.68 7.92
N ALA A 108 -8.32 -7.94 8.89
CA ALA A 108 -9.12 -7.37 9.97
C ALA A 108 -10.16 -6.36 9.44
N TRP A 109 -9.83 -5.56 8.44
CA TRP A 109 -10.77 -4.67 7.76
C TRP A 109 -11.87 -5.46 7.05
N ALA A 110 -11.54 -6.51 6.29
CA ALA A 110 -12.52 -7.35 5.58
C ALA A 110 -13.53 -8.02 6.50
N THR A 111 -13.15 -8.35 7.75
CA THR A 111 -14.12 -8.88 8.72
C THR A 111 -15.19 -7.88 9.17
N LYS A 112 -14.94 -6.58 8.99
CA LYS A 112 -15.84 -5.49 9.36
C LYS A 112 -16.59 -4.90 8.16
N ASP A 113 -16.14 -5.17 6.95
CA ASP A 113 -16.67 -4.63 5.70
C ASP A 113 -16.61 -5.69 4.58
N PHE A 114 -17.77 -6.25 4.22
CA PHE A 114 -17.86 -7.42 3.34
C PHE A 114 -17.40 -7.18 1.89
N ASN A 115 -17.12 -5.92 1.50
CA ASN A 115 -16.65 -5.57 0.15
C ASN A 115 -15.13 -5.77 -0.06
N VAL A 116 -14.37 -6.23 0.95
CA VAL A 116 -12.91 -6.40 0.87
C VAL A 116 -12.51 -7.88 0.74
N ALA A 117 -13.46 -8.76 0.44
CA ALA A 117 -13.20 -10.18 0.18
C ALA A 117 -13.33 -10.49 -1.32
N ALA A 118 -12.24 -10.35 -2.07
CA ALA A 118 -12.06 -10.98 -3.37
C ALA A 118 -10.57 -11.17 -3.67
#